data_AF-A0A2R6IR69-F1
#
_entry.id   AF-A0A2R6IR69-F1
#
_cell.length_a   1.000
_cell.length_b   1.000
_cell.length_c   1.000
_cell.angle_alpha   90.00
_cell.angle_beta   90.00
_cell.angle_gamma   90.00
#
_symmetry.space_group_name_H-M   'P 1'
#
loop_
_entity.id
_entity.type
_entity.pdbx_description
1 polymer ?
#
loop_
_entity_poly.entity_id
_entity_poly.type
_entity_poly.pdbx_seq_one_letter_code
_entity_poly.pdbx_strand_id
1 'polypeptide(L)'
;MSVPVKDPDVCDRCEVIDEEHLATAPVVIGEIDSESVCHMCRRDELVGETFLSEREALVVALKQLGDMSHGDIAEMFKPSKSTIDEYSSRANSKVERAKRTIELIE
;
A
#
# COMPACT_ATOMS: atom_id res chain seq x y z
N MET A 1 -1.30 20.90 31.63
CA MET A 1 -1.86 19.72 30.94
C MET A 1 -0.67 18.90 30.50
N SER A 2 -0.40 17.79 31.18
CA SER A 2 0.74 16.93 30.85
C SER A 2 0.39 16.12 29.62
N VAL A 3 1.14 16.30 28.54
CA VAL A 3 1.05 15.45 27.34
C VAL A 3 1.52 14.06 27.77
N PRO A 4 0.74 12.99 27.55
CA PRO A 4 1.23 11.64 27.82
C PRO A 4 2.47 11.40 26.95
N VAL A 5 3.61 11.13 27.60
CA VAL A 5 4.82 10.69 26.90
C VAL A 5 4.52 9.29 26.40
N LYS A 6 4.39 9.16 25.09
CA LYS A 6 4.13 7.89 24.43
C LYS A 6 5.38 7.02 24.59
N ASP A 7 5.18 5.78 24.97
CA ASP A 7 6.26 4.82 25.07
C ASP A 7 6.78 4.52 23.65
N PRO A 8 8.04 4.83 23.30
CA PRO A 8 8.59 4.60 21.96
C PRO A 8 8.62 3.11 21.59
N ASP A 9 8.43 2.22 22.58
CA ASP A 9 8.51 0.77 22.42
C ASP A 9 7.14 0.12 22.16
N VAL A 10 6.12 0.92 21.82
CA VAL A 10 4.77 0.46 21.47
C VAL A 10 4.39 0.92 20.07
N CYS A 11 3.92 -0.03 19.25
CA CYS A 11 3.34 0.29 17.94
C CYS A 11 1.97 0.96 18.09
N ASP A 12 1.79 2.12 17.48
CA ASP A 12 0.54 2.90 17.49
C ASP A 12 -0.64 2.21 16.81
N ARG A 13 -0.36 1.22 15.95
CA ARG A 13 -1.36 0.58 15.09
C ARG A 13 -1.87 -0.75 15.61
N CYS A 14 -1.02 -1.52 16.27
CA CYS A 14 -1.35 -2.86 16.75
C CYS A 14 -1.06 -3.07 18.22
N GLU A 15 -0.57 -2.04 18.92
CA GLU A 15 -0.27 -2.07 20.36
C GLU A 15 0.72 -3.17 20.78
N VAL A 16 1.45 -3.74 19.83
CA VAL A 16 2.49 -4.74 20.10
C VAL A 16 3.69 -4.05 20.76
N ILE A 17 4.13 -4.65 21.86
CA ILE A 17 5.29 -4.28 22.66
C ILE A 17 6.46 -5.20 22.25
N ASP A 18 7.69 -4.68 22.25
CA ASP A 18 8.94 -5.37 21.89
C ASP A 18 9.15 -6.72 22.64
N GLU A 19 8.53 -6.92 23.80
CA GLU A 19 8.82 -8.08 24.64
C GLU A 19 7.97 -9.34 24.32
N GLU A 20 8.67 -10.37 23.84
CA GLU A 20 8.35 -11.82 23.93
C GLU A 20 7.17 -12.41 23.11
N HIS A 21 6.36 -11.63 22.39
CA HIS A 21 5.10 -12.17 21.82
C HIS A 21 5.23 -12.96 20.50
N LEU A 22 6.41 -13.13 19.92
CA LEU A 22 6.60 -13.94 18.71
C LEU A 22 7.84 -14.84 18.85
N ALA A 23 7.61 -16.15 19.00
CA ALA A 23 8.62 -17.19 19.19
C ALA A 23 9.66 -17.35 18.06
N THR A 24 9.74 -16.42 17.10
CA THR A 24 10.56 -16.54 15.87
C THR A 24 11.40 -15.33 15.50
N ALA A 25 11.15 -14.11 16.03
CA ALA A 25 11.99 -12.92 15.78
C ALA A 25 11.61 -11.74 16.71
N PRO A 26 12.56 -10.84 17.07
CA PRO A 26 12.26 -9.60 17.80
C PRO A 26 11.42 -8.62 16.96
N VAL A 27 10.60 -7.81 17.63
CA VAL A 27 9.75 -6.82 16.97
C VAL A 27 10.49 -5.49 16.83
N VAL A 28 10.90 -5.13 15.61
CA VAL A 28 11.46 -3.80 15.34
C VAL A 28 10.35 -2.75 15.30
N ILE A 29 10.48 -1.69 16.09
CA ILE A 29 9.62 -0.49 16.12
C ILE A 29 10.45 0.72 15.70
N GLY A 30 9.86 1.60 14.88
CA GLY A 30 10.48 2.84 14.44
C GLY A 30 9.45 3.93 14.19
N GLU A 31 9.91 5.15 13.89
CA GLU A 31 9.05 6.30 13.66
C GLU A 31 8.86 6.57 12.16
N ILE A 32 7.61 6.71 11.71
CA ILE A 32 7.23 7.10 10.34
C ILE A 32 6.19 8.20 10.46
N ASP A 33 6.41 9.36 9.83
CA ASP A 33 5.46 10.49 9.83
C ASP A 33 4.96 10.88 11.25
N SER A 34 5.84 10.82 12.25
CA SER A 34 5.53 11.08 13.68
C SER A 34 4.60 10.06 14.34
N GLU A 35 4.48 8.87 13.76
CA GLU A 35 3.79 7.70 14.30
C GLU A 35 4.81 6.59 14.63
N SER A 36 4.68 5.96 15.80
CA SER A 36 5.45 4.76 16.15
C SER A 36 4.84 3.53 15.49
N VAL A 37 5.58 2.83 14.63
CA VAL A 37 5.06 1.72 13.83
C VAL A 37 6.01 0.52 13.90
N CYS A 38 5.47 -0.67 14.17
CA CYS A 38 6.25 -1.90 14.08
C CYS A 38 6.40 -2.38 12.64
N HIS A 39 7.50 -3.10 12.38
CA HIS A 39 7.83 -3.63 11.04
C HIS A 39 6.71 -4.51 10.43
N MET A 40 5.88 -5.15 11.27
CA MET A 40 4.73 -5.95 10.80
C MET A 40 3.60 -5.07 10.26
N CYS A 41 3.21 -4.02 10.98
CA CYS A 41 2.21 -3.06 10.50
C CYS A 41 2.71 -2.30 9.28
N ARG A 42 4.01 -1.95 9.25
CA ARG A 42 4.61 -1.32 8.08
C ARG A 42 4.64 -2.25 6.88
N ARG A 43 4.96 -3.54 7.07
CA ARG A 43 4.88 -4.56 6.00
C ARG A 43 3.46 -4.64 5.44
N ASP A 44 2.45 -4.74 6.30
CA ASP A 44 1.07 -4.91 5.85
C ASP A 44 0.56 -3.68 5.09
N GLU A 45 0.96 -2.47 5.52
CA GLU A 45 0.73 -1.24 4.77
C GLU A 45 1.40 -1.29 3.40
N LEU A 46 2.71 -1.56 3.32
CA LEU A 46 3.46 -1.65 2.06
C LEU A 46 2.85 -2.67 1.09
N VAL A 47 2.41 -3.83 1.60
CA VAL A 47 1.73 -4.85 0.80
C VAL A 47 0.38 -4.33 0.28
N GLY A 48 -0.42 -3.71 1.14
CA GLY A 48 -1.72 -3.15 0.76
C GLY A 48 -1.61 -2.01 -0.27
N GLU A 49 -0.54 -1.23 -0.20
CA GLU A 49 -0.30 -0.10 -1.10
C GLU A 49 0.22 -0.48 -2.49
N THR A 50 0.79 -1.68 -2.65
CA THR A 50 1.47 -2.09 -3.89
C THR A 50 0.69 -3.12 -4.70
N PHE A 51 -0.23 -3.87 -4.07
CA PHE A 51 -1.00 -4.91 -4.76
C PHE A 51 -2.10 -4.35 -5.68
N LEU A 52 -2.10 -4.75 -6.94
CA LEU A 52 -3.20 -4.44 -7.87
C LEU A 52 -4.38 -5.39 -7.62
N SER A 53 -5.59 -4.86 -7.56
CA SER A 53 -6.80 -5.68 -7.65
C SER A 53 -6.95 -6.29 -9.05
N GLU A 54 -7.75 -7.34 -9.19
CA GLU A 54 -8.02 -7.98 -10.49
C GLU A 54 -8.50 -6.99 -11.56
N ARG A 55 -9.36 -6.04 -11.17
CA ARG A 55 -9.90 -5.01 -12.10
C ARG A 55 -8.83 -4.02 -12.53
N GLU A 56 -7.99 -3.57 -11.60
CA GLU A 56 -6.86 -2.69 -11.90
C GLU A 56 -5.84 -3.39 -12.81
N ALA A 57 -5.50 -4.65 -12.50
CA ALA A 57 -4.59 -5.46 -13.30
C ALA A 57 -5.11 -5.71 -14.72
N LEU A 58 -6.40 -6.02 -14.86
CA LEU A 58 -7.05 -6.20 -16.17
C LEU A 58 -6.96 -4.93 -17.03
N VAL A 59 -7.28 -3.76 -16.47
CA VAL A 59 -7.19 -2.48 -17.20
C VAL A 59 -5.76 -2.22 -17.66
N VAL A 60 -4.76 -2.42 -16.79
CA VAL A 60 -3.35 -2.26 -17.15
C VAL A 60 -2.94 -3.23 -18.26
N ALA A 61 -3.32 -4.50 -18.17
CA ALA A 61 -2.99 -5.52 -19.16
C ALA A 61 -3.60 -5.20 -20.54
N LEU A 62 -4.87 -4.78 -20.59
CA LEU A 62 -5.54 -4.41 -21.85
C LEU A 62 -4.89 -3.19 -22.51
N LYS A 63 -4.45 -2.21 -21.72
CA LYS A 63 -3.71 -1.06 -22.23
C LYS A 63 -2.34 -1.44 -22.78
N GLN A 64 -1.59 -2.28 -22.07
CA GLN A 64 -0.22 -2.65 -22.44
C GLN A 64 -0.16 -3.63 -23.62
N LEU A 65 -1.07 -4.61 -23.65
CA LEU A 65 -1.06 -5.69 -24.65
C LEU A 65 -1.90 -5.35 -25.89
N GLY A 66 -3.00 -4.62 -25.69
CA GLY A 66 -3.97 -4.34 -26.76
C GLY A 66 -3.96 -2.89 -27.26
N ASP A 67 -3.14 -2.00 -26.67
CA ASP A 67 -3.16 -0.55 -26.92
C ASP A 67 -4.57 0.06 -26.83
N MET A 68 -5.42 -0.52 -25.96
CA MET A 68 -6.83 -0.15 -25.87
C MET A 68 -6.99 1.17 -25.11
N SER A 69 -7.89 2.02 -25.60
CA SER A 69 -8.29 3.22 -24.86
C SER A 69 -9.21 2.88 -23.70
N HIS A 70 -9.33 3.77 -22.72
CA HIS A 70 -10.30 3.60 -21.63
C HIS A 70 -11.75 3.52 -22.13
N GLY A 71 -12.04 4.14 -23.29
CA GLY A 71 -13.36 4.06 -23.93
C GLY A 71 -13.65 2.65 -24.43
N ASP A 72 -12.69 2.05 -25.14
CA ASP A 72 -12.83 0.68 -25.68
C ASP A 72 -12.99 -0.35 -24.57
N ILE A 73 -12.22 -0.19 -23.48
CA ILE A 73 -12.31 -1.06 -22.31
C ILE A 73 -13.68 -0.91 -21.62
N ALA A 74 -14.19 0.32 -21.49
CA ALA A 74 -15.50 0.57 -20.90
C ALA A 74 -16.63 -0.05 -21.74
N GLU A 75 -16.55 0.07 -23.06
CA GLU A 75 -17.53 -0.53 -23.98
C GLU A 75 -17.52 -2.06 -23.90
N MET A 76 -16.34 -2.68 -23.82
CA MET A 76 -16.19 -4.13 -23.79
C MET A 76 -16.64 -4.76 -22.47
N PHE A 77 -16.30 -4.16 -21.33
CA PHE A 77 -16.51 -4.78 -20.01
C PHE A 77 -17.72 -4.23 -19.26
N LYS A 78 -18.30 -3.11 -19.73
CA LYS A 78 -19.51 -2.44 -19.19
C LYS A 78 -19.38 -1.57 -17.92
N PRO A 79 -18.22 -1.33 -17.27
CA PRO A 79 -18.06 -0.15 -16.41
C PRO A 79 -18.17 1.15 -17.22
N SER A 80 -18.47 2.26 -16.54
CA SER A 80 -18.32 3.57 -17.18
C SER A 80 -16.85 3.87 -17.44
N LYS A 81 -16.58 4.72 -18.44
CA LYS A 81 -15.23 5.24 -18.69
C LYS A 81 -14.61 5.86 -17.43
N SER A 82 -15.39 6.59 -16.63
CA SER A 82 -14.93 7.18 -15.37
C SER A 82 -14.44 6.14 -14.36
N THR A 83 -15.10 4.97 -14.28
CA THR A 83 -14.64 3.87 -13.43
C THR A 83 -13.34 3.26 -13.96
N ILE A 84 -13.17 3.15 -15.28
CA ILE A 84 -11.91 2.70 -15.89
C ILE A 84 -10.78 3.72 -15.64
N ASP A 85 -11.06 5.02 -15.75
CA ASP A 85 -10.13 6.10 -15.41
C ASP A 85 -9.66 5.98 -13.95
N GLU A 86 -10.59 5.71 -13.04
CA GLU A 86 -10.30 5.50 -11.62
C GLU A 86 -9.41 4.26 -11.40
N TYR A 87 -9.71 3.13 -12.03
CA TYR A 87 -8.87 1.94 -11.94
C TYR A 87 -7.46 2.18 -12.48
N SER A 88 -7.33 2.85 -13.64
CA SER A 88 -6.01 3.20 -14.17
C SER A 88 -5.25 4.16 -13.26
N SER A 89 -5.94 5.14 -12.65
CA SER A 89 -5.33 6.11 -11.73
C SER A 89 -4.84 5.44 -10.45
N ARG A 90 -5.65 4.54 -9.86
CA ARG A 90 -5.26 3.76 -8.68
C ARG A 90 -4.08 2.85 -9.00
N ALA A 91 -4.11 2.12 -10.12
CA ALA A 91 -3.02 1.25 -10.54
C ALA A 91 -1.70 2.02 -10.71
N ASN A 92 -1.72 3.16 -11.41
CA ASN A 92 -0.54 4.01 -11.56
C ASN A 92 -0.02 4.51 -10.20
N SER A 93 -0.92 4.92 -9.32
CA SER A 93 -0.53 5.39 -7.98
C SER A 93 0.18 4.30 -7.18
N LYS A 94 -0.27 3.04 -7.28
CA LYS A 94 0.36 1.88 -6.62
C LYS A 94 1.74 1.57 -7.22
N VAL A 95 1.89 1.64 -8.54
CA VAL A 95 3.19 1.48 -9.21
C VAL A 95 4.17 2.57 -8.80
N GLU A 96 3.75 3.83 -8.77
CA GLU A 96 4.63 4.93 -8.36
C GLU A 96 5.02 4.84 -6.87
N ARG A 97 4.12 4.36 -6.00
CA ARG A 97 4.48 4.02 -4.61
C ARG A 97 5.52 2.92 -4.54
N ALA A 98 5.32 1.82 -5.28
CA ALA A 98 6.29 0.71 -5.32
C ALA A 98 7.68 1.18 -5.78
N LYS A 99 7.75 2.05 -6.81
CA LYS A 99 9.01 2.65 -7.26
C LYS A 99 9.68 3.47 -6.15
N ARG A 100 8.93 4.36 -5.48
CA ARG A 100 9.45 5.12 -4.35
C ARG A 100 9.92 4.22 -3.21
N THR A 101 9.24 3.11 -2.94
CA THR A 101 9.69 2.14 -1.93
C THR A 101 11.05 1.54 -2.30
N ILE A 102 11.30 1.22 -3.57
CA ILE A 102 12.61 0.75 -4.04
C ILE A 102 13.66 1.86 -3.84
N GLU A 103 13.37 3.10 -4.24
CA GLU A 103 14.27 4.25 -4.08
C GLU A 103 14.66 4.55 -2.61
N LEU A 104 13.82 4.17 -1.65
CA LEU A 104 14.10 4.37 -0.22
C LEU A 104 15.02 3.28 0.37
N ILE A 105 15.19 2.16 -0.33
CA ILE A 105 15.96 0.99 0.14
C ILE A 105 17.34 0.92 -0.54
N GLU A 106 17.51 1.56 -1.70
CA GLU A 106 18.79 1.71 -2.41
C GLU A 106 19.62 2.92 -1.93
#